data_AF-A0A6I3EIE0-F1
#
_entry.id   AF-A0A6I3EIE0-F1
#
_cell.length_a   1.000
_cell.length_b   1.000
_cell.length_c   1.000
_cell.angle_alpha   90.00
_cell.angle_beta   90.00
_cell.angle_gamma   90.00
#
_symmetry.space_group_name_H-M   'P 1'
#
loop_
_entity.id
_entity.type
_entity.pdbx_description
1 polymer ?
#
loop_
_entity_poly.entity_id
_entity_poly.type
_entity_poly.pdbx_seq_one_letter_code
_entity_poly.pdbx_strand_id
1 'polypeptide(L)'
;MSSASAQFSVPIRLTEWTSCGGCAAKWGASLLTDLVTELANGAQPSLDPALLVGLAPFDDAAVYQVSEDVALVSTTDFFPPLVDDPDDFGAISAANACSDVFAMGGRVVMAVNIAAFPEHFPREAISIIFAAAARVVAQAGGSVAGGHTIRNPEPIFGLAVQGVVDPKKIFRKAGAKAGDI
;
A
#
# COMPACT_ATOMS: atom_id res chain seq x y z
N MET A 1 16.41 -1.51 -24.76
CA MET A 1 16.37 -0.06 -25.08
C MET A 1 16.83 0.67 -23.82
N SER A 2 17.92 1.44 -23.94
CA SER A 2 18.66 2.05 -22.83
C SER A 2 17.78 2.98 -21.99
N SER A 3 17.69 2.72 -20.68
CA SER A 3 17.04 3.61 -19.72
C SER A 3 17.91 4.84 -19.52
N ALA A 4 17.51 5.97 -20.12
CA ALA A 4 18.08 7.25 -19.79
C ALA A 4 17.66 7.59 -18.35
N SER A 5 18.59 7.47 -17.40
CA SER A 5 18.42 8.02 -16.06
C SER A 5 18.23 9.52 -16.18
N ALA A 6 17.16 10.04 -15.58
CA ALA A 6 16.96 11.48 -15.49
C ALA A 6 18.12 12.07 -14.67
N GLN A 7 18.99 12.83 -15.32
CA GLN A 7 20.13 13.48 -14.66
C GLN A 7 19.63 14.72 -13.92
N PHE A 8 19.60 14.66 -12.60
CA PHE A 8 19.42 15.82 -11.74
C PHE A 8 20.67 16.72 -11.81
N SER A 9 20.49 18.04 -11.76
CA SER A 9 21.61 19.00 -11.69
C SER A 9 22.40 18.88 -10.36
N VAL A 10 21.78 18.33 -9.32
CA VAL A 10 22.39 17.89 -8.06
C VAL A 10 21.70 16.58 -7.64
N PRO A 11 22.44 15.49 -7.33
CA PRO A 11 21.82 14.24 -6.88
C PRO A 11 21.03 14.45 -5.59
N ILE A 12 19.73 14.11 -5.61
CA ILE A 12 18.90 14.08 -4.40
C ILE A 12 19.17 12.78 -3.62
N ARG A 13 19.19 12.86 -2.29
CA ARG A 13 19.24 11.68 -1.41
C ARG A 13 18.00 11.66 -0.54
N LEU A 14 17.01 10.85 -0.91
CA LEU A 14 15.69 10.90 -0.25
C LEU A 14 15.73 10.59 1.24
N THR A 15 16.68 9.77 1.71
CA THR A 15 16.78 9.44 3.15
C THR A 15 17.20 10.63 4.01
N GLU A 16 17.79 11.68 3.42
CA GLU A 16 18.14 12.93 4.12
C GLU A 16 16.91 13.83 4.36
N TRP A 17 15.76 13.48 3.79
CA TRP A 17 14.50 14.23 3.92
C TRP A 17 13.54 13.65 4.96
N THR A 18 13.90 12.58 5.65
CA THR A 18 13.04 11.93 6.65
C THR A 18 13.79 11.66 7.96
N SER A 19 13.06 11.71 9.07
CA SER A 19 13.58 11.33 10.39
C SER A 19 13.54 9.81 10.64
N CYS A 20 12.72 9.06 9.89
CA CYS A 20 12.59 7.61 10.01
C CYS A 20 12.08 6.98 8.69
N GLY A 21 12.86 6.06 8.11
CA GLY A 21 12.55 5.49 6.80
C GLY A 21 11.72 4.20 6.83
N GLY A 22 10.83 4.06 5.83
CA GLY A 22 10.14 2.80 5.53
C GLY A 22 9.25 2.27 6.66
N CYS A 23 9.19 0.95 6.81
CA CYS A 23 8.37 0.28 7.83
C CYS A 23 8.74 0.63 9.28
N ALA A 24 9.92 1.21 9.53
CA ALA A 24 10.29 1.69 10.86
C ALA A 24 9.43 2.88 11.34
N ALA A 25 8.70 3.53 10.42
CA ALA A 25 7.72 4.56 10.77
C ALA A 25 6.40 3.99 11.33
N LYS A 26 6.18 2.66 11.27
CA LYS A 26 4.96 2.02 11.79
C LYS A 26 4.94 2.10 13.32
N TRP A 27 3.76 2.36 13.87
CA TRP A 27 3.53 2.23 15.31
C TRP A 27 3.68 0.76 15.74
N GLY A 28 4.11 0.55 16.98
CA GLY A 28 4.26 -0.79 17.54
C GLY A 28 2.94 -1.57 17.51
N ALA A 29 3.01 -2.86 17.17
CA ALA A 29 1.83 -3.71 16.95
C ALA A 29 0.87 -3.76 18.14
N SER A 30 1.38 -3.79 19.37
CA SER A 30 0.55 -3.82 20.58
C SER A 30 -0.34 -2.58 20.71
N LEU A 31 0.23 -1.39 20.50
CA LEU A 31 -0.48 -0.13 20.60
C LEU A 31 -1.59 0.00 19.53
N LEU A 32 -1.31 -0.46 18.31
CA LEU A 32 -2.30 -0.46 17.23
C LEU A 32 -3.41 -1.50 17.48
N THR A 33 -3.07 -2.66 18.05
CA THR A 33 -4.04 -3.74 18.33
C THR A 33 -5.13 -3.27 19.27
N ASP A 34 -4.78 -2.54 20.34
CA ASP A 34 -5.75 -2.04 21.30
C ASP A 34 -6.72 -1.04 20.66
N LEU A 35 -6.19 -0.06 19.91
CA LEU A 35 -7.00 0.94 19.19
C LEU A 35 -7.94 0.32 18.16
N VAL A 36 -7.46 -0.66 17.39
CA VAL A 36 -8.28 -1.37 16.39
C VAL A 36 -9.35 -2.23 17.07
N THR A 37 -9.03 -2.85 18.21
CA THR A 37 -9.99 -3.63 18.99
C THR A 37 -11.08 -2.72 19.56
N GLU A 38 -10.72 -1.55 20.09
CA GLU A 38 -11.68 -0.54 20.53
C GLU A 38 -12.56 -0.06 19.38
N LEU A 39 -11.99 0.21 18.20
CA LEU A 39 -12.75 0.57 17.01
C LEU A 39 -13.70 -0.55 16.58
N ALA A 40 -13.26 -1.81 16.60
CA ALA A 40 -14.09 -2.96 16.24
C ALA A 40 -15.24 -3.19 17.23
N ASN A 41 -15.05 -2.85 18.51
CA ASN A 41 -16.05 -2.97 19.55
C ASN A 41 -17.02 -1.76 19.60
N GLY A 42 -16.53 -0.57 19.25
CA GLY A 42 -17.29 0.68 19.25
C GLY A 42 -18.03 0.94 17.94
N ALA A 43 -17.46 0.51 16.81
CA ALA A 43 -18.23 0.32 15.58
C ALA A 43 -19.24 -0.79 15.86
N GLN A 44 -20.50 -0.61 15.48
CA GLN A 44 -21.43 -1.73 15.41
C GLN A 44 -20.72 -2.82 14.58
N PRO A 45 -20.56 -4.07 15.08
CA PRO A 45 -19.90 -5.13 14.32
C PRO A 45 -20.53 -5.14 12.94
N SER A 46 -19.72 -5.02 11.88
CA SER A 46 -20.20 -4.78 10.52
C SER A 46 -21.37 -5.72 10.21
N LEU A 47 -22.59 -5.16 10.27
CA LEU A 47 -23.83 -5.93 10.13
C LEU A 47 -24.01 -6.45 8.70
N ASP A 48 -23.18 -5.98 7.78
CA ASP A 48 -23.21 -6.39 6.39
C ASP A 48 -22.49 -7.73 6.21
N PRO A 49 -23.23 -8.82 5.92
CA PRO A 49 -22.63 -10.13 5.70
C PRO A 49 -21.70 -10.17 4.47
N ALA A 50 -21.75 -9.15 3.61
CA ALA A 50 -20.83 -9.01 2.49
C ALA A 50 -19.40 -8.66 2.95
N LEU A 51 -19.17 -8.13 4.15
CA LEU A 51 -17.81 -7.90 4.65
C LEU A 51 -17.20 -9.22 5.17
N LEU A 52 -16.41 -9.87 4.30
CA LEU A 52 -15.81 -11.18 4.55
C LEU A 52 -14.55 -11.11 5.42
N VAL A 53 -13.76 -10.04 5.28
CA VAL A 53 -12.58 -9.72 6.11
C VAL A 53 -12.68 -8.25 6.50
N GLY A 54 -12.64 -7.97 7.80
CA GLY A 54 -12.78 -6.63 8.35
C GLY A 54 -11.80 -6.38 9.50
N LEU A 55 -12.26 -5.66 10.52
CA LEU A 55 -11.41 -5.28 11.67
C LEU A 55 -11.14 -6.45 12.63
N ALA A 56 -12.03 -7.45 12.69
CA ALA A 56 -11.91 -8.59 13.60
C ALA A 56 -12.60 -9.85 13.02
N PRO A 57 -11.87 -10.96 12.81
CA PRO A 57 -10.41 -11.05 12.84
C PRO A 57 -9.79 -10.23 11.70
N PHE A 58 -8.72 -9.49 12.02
CA PHE A 58 -7.95 -8.72 11.04
C PHE A 58 -7.06 -9.64 10.18
N ASP A 59 -6.86 -9.26 8.91
CA ASP A 59 -5.95 -9.90 7.96
C ASP A 59 -5.22 -8.83 7.13
N ASP A 60 -4.37 -9.19 6.16
CA ASP A 60 -3.55 -8.22 5.39
C ASP A 60 -4.37 -7.16 4.63
N ALA A 61 -5.61 -7.47 4.21
CA ALA A 61 -6.49 -6.51 3.57
C ALA A 61 -7.96 -6.76 3.89
N ALA A 62 -8.79 -5.72 3.74
CA ALA A 62 -10.24 -5.87 3.83
C ALA A 62 -10.77 -6.59 2.58
N VAL A 63 -11.78 -7.44 2.78
CA VAL A 63 -12.43 -8.17 1.68
C VAL A 63 -13.94 -8.00 1.76
N TYR A 64 -14.53 -7.47 0.70
CA TYR A 64 -15.95 -7.19 0.61
C TYR A 64 -16.56 -7.88 -0.61
N GLN A 65 -17.57 -8.71 -0.41
CA GLN A 65 -18.23 -9.46 -1.47
C GLN A 65 -19.13 -8.53 -2.31
N VAL A 66 -18.86 -8.48 -3.62
CA VAL A 66 -19.64 -7.68 -4.57
C VAL A 66 -20.67 -8.54 -5.29
N SER A 67 -20.33 -9.81 -5.55
CA SER A 67 -21.22 -10.83 -6.14
C SER A 67 -20.83 -12.23 -5.68
N GLU A 68 -21.55 -13.26 -6.15
CA GLU A 68 -21.25 -14.66 -5.81
C GLU A 68 -19.82 -15.09 -6.18
N ASP A 69 -19.27 -14.53 -7.27
CA ASP A 69 -17.98 -14.92 -7.84
C ASP A 69 -16.90 -13.83 -7.73
N VAL A 70 -17.23 -12.66 -7.18
CA VAL A 70 -16.29 -11.53 -7.07
C VAL A 70 -16.37 -10.89 -5.68
N ALA A 71 -15.23 -10.85 -4.99
CA ALA A 71 -15.00 -9.99 -3.84
C ALA A 71 -13.91 -8.95 -4.16
N LEU A 72 -14.13 -7.73 -3.68
CA LEU A 72 -13.17 -6.65 -3.66
C LEU A 72 -12.15 -6.91 -2.54
N VAL A 73 -10.86 -6.81 -2.86
CA VAL A 73 -9.78 -6.73 -1.88
C VAL A 73 -9.31 -5.28 -1.82
N SER A 74 -9.25 -4.69 -0.63
CA SER A 74 -8.85 -3.30 -0.45
C SER A 74 -7.81 -3.16 0.65
N THR A 75 -6.66 -2.61 0.30
CA THR A 75 -5.56 -2.29 1.23
C THR A 75 -5.08 -0.86 1.00
N THR A 76 -4.33 -0.32 1.96
CA THR A 76 -3.58 0.92 1.82
C THR A 76 -2.29 0.83 2.60
N ASP A 77 -1.18 1.24 2.00
CA ASP A 77 0.11 1.29 2.69
C ASP A 77 0.96 2.45 2.13
N PHE A 78 1.60 3.20 3.02
CA PHE A 78 2.44 4.35 2.69
C PHE A 78 3.47 4.60 3.79
N PHE A 79 4.63 5.14 3.42
CA PHE A 79 5.73 5.39 4.35
C PHE A 79 6.71 6.45 3.83
N PRO A 80 7.58 7.00 4.70
CA PRO A 80 8.67 7.87 4.28
C PRO A 80 9.77 7.10 3.51
N PRO A 81 10.60 7.78 2.71
CA PRO A 81 11.69 7.15 1.95
C PRO A 81 12.61 6.28 2.81
N LEU A 82 12.93 5.08 2.32
CA LEU A 82 13.90 4.17 2.93
C LEU A 82 15.18 3.98 2.09
N VAL A 83 15.20 4.54 0.89
CA VAL A 83 16.30 4.46 -0.07
C VAL A 83 16.52 5.84 -0.68
N ASP A 84 17.72 6.11 -1.16
CA ASP A 84 18.09 7.43 -1.68
C ASP A 84 17.53 7.73 -3.07
N ASP A 85 17.35 6.71 -3.90
CA ASP A 85 16.92 6.86 -5.29
C ASP A 85 15.38 6.99 -5.40
N PRO A 86 14.86 8.02 -6.11
CA PRO A 86 13.42 8.21 -6.27
C PRO A 86 12.71 7.12 -7.09
N ASP A 87 13.39 6.49 -8.05
CA ASP A 87 12.81 5.42 -8.85
C ASP A 87 12.65 4.16 -8.00
N ASP A 88 13.70 3.78 -7.27
CA ASP A 88 13.66 2.66 -6.33
C ASP A 88 12.61 2.89 -5.25
N PHE A 89 12.53 4.09 -4.67
CA PHE A 89 11.52 4.38 -3.66
C PHE A 89 10.09 4.22 -4.19
N GLY A 90 9.79 4.79 -5.37
CA GLY A 90 8.48 4.65 -5.98
C GLY A 90 8.13 3.19 -6.31
N ALA A 91 9.10 2.42 -6.80
CA ALA A 91 8.93 1.01 -7.10
C ALA A 91 8.67 0.18 -5.82
N ILE A 92 9.45 0.41 -4.76
CA ILE A 92 9.31 -0.29 -3.47
C ILE A 92 7.97 0.04 -2.82
N SER A 93 7.57 1.32 -2.78
CA SER A 93 6.27 1.75 -2.25
C SER A 93 5.11 1.05 -2.96
N ALA A 94 5.18 0.94 -4.29
CA ALA A 94 4.14 0.25 -5.06
C ALA A 94 4.14 -1.26 -4.87
N ALA A 95 5.31 -1.90 -4.83
CA ALA A 95 5.42 -3.33 -4.58
C ALA A 95 4.87 -3.69 -3.20
N ASN A 96 5.23 -2.91 -2.16
CA ASN A 96 4.72 -3.08 -0.81
C ASN A 96 3.20 -2.95 -0.76
N ALA A 97 2.64 -1.87 -1.30
CA ALA A 97 1.19 -1.63 -1.26
C ALA A 97 0.39 -2.69 -2.06
N CYS A 98 0.96 -3.27 -3.13
CA CYS A 98 0.32 -4.36 -3.85
C CYS A 98 0.41 -5.71 -3.12
N SER A 99 1.37 -5.87 -2.20
CA SER A 99 1.67 -7.14 -1.55
C SER A 99 0.46 -7.72 -0.82
N ASP A 100 -0.31 -6.90 -0.11
CA ASP A 100 -1.45 -7.39 0.66
C ASP A 100 -2.56 -7.95 -0.24
N VAL A 101 -2.74 -7.39 -1.45
CA VAL A 101 -3.69 -7.96 -2.43
C VAL A 101 -3.28 -9.38 -2.81
N PHE A 102 -1.98 -9.59 -3.05
CA PHE A 102 -1.45 -10.92 -3.36
C PHE A 102 -1.52 -11.86 -2.16
N ALA A 103 -1.26 -11.37 -0.95
CA ALA A 103 -1.35 -12.14 0.28
C ALA A 103 -2.77 -12.68 0.52
N MET A 104 -3.81 -11.95 0.09
CA MET A 104 -5.21 -12.41 0.13
C MET A 104 -5.60 -13.33 -1.04
N GLY A 105 -4.67 -13.68 -1.94
CA GLY A 105 -4.94 -14.48 -3.14
C GLY A 105 -5.62 -13.70 -4.27
N GLY A 106 -5.67 -12.37 -4.17
CA GLY A 106 -6.30 -11.49 -5.15
C GLY A 106 -5.38 -11.10 -6.31
N ARG A 107 -5.99 -10.56 -7.37
CA ARG A 107 -5.28 -9.85 -8.45
C ARG A 107 -5.49 -8.35 -8.31
N VAL A 108 -4.46 -7.56 -8.55
CA VAL A 108 -4.56 -6.10 -8.56
C VAL A 108 -5.42 -5.64 -9.75
N VAL A 109 -6.22 -4.58 -9.55
CA VAL A 109 -7.05 -3.96 -10.58
C VAL A 109 -6.68 -2.49 -10.77
N MET A 110 -6.62 -1.74 -9.67
CA MET A 110 -6.28 -0.33 -9.70
C MET A 110 -5.63 0.10 -8.39
N ALA A 111 -4.95 1.23 -8.44
CA ALA A 111 -4.42 1.89 -7.26
C ALA A 111 -4.62 3.41 -7.37
N VAL A 112 -4.66 4.09 -6.23
CA VAL A 112 -4.61 5.55 -6.17
C VAL A 112 -3.45 5.98 -5.27
N ASN A 113 -2.69 6.98 -5.72
CA ASN A 113 -1.53 7.48 -4.99
C ASN A 113 -1.97 8.20 -3.72
N ILE A 114 -1.28 7.92 -2.61
CA ILE A 114 -1.33 8.70 -1.38
C ILE A 114 0.04 9.33 -1.23
N ALA A 115 0.11 10.67 -1.30
CA ALA A 115 1.38 11.36 -1.31
C ALA A 115 1.36 12.60 -0.43
N ALA A 116 2.51 12.88 0.20
CA ALA A 116 2.74 14.12 0.88
C ALA A 116 4.20 14.55 0.70
N PHE A 117 4.45 15.82 0.40
CA PHE A 117 5.81 16.31 0.16
C PHE A 117 6.02 17.72 0.74
N PRO A 118 7.27 18.10 1.06
CA PRO A 118 7.61 19.49 1.33
C PRO A 118 7.32 20.38 0.11
N GLU A 119 6.92 21.63 0.32
CA GLU A 119 6.64 22.55 -0.80
C GLU A 119 7.87 22.80 -1.70
N HIS A 120 9.06 22.71 -1.11
CA HIS A 120 10.35 22.90 -1.77
C HIS A 120 10.98 21.58 -2.21
N PHE A 121 10.23 20.47 -2.15
CA PHE A 121 10.73 19.17 -2.60
C PHE A 121 10.84 19.14 -4.14
N PRO A 122 11.92 18.58 -4.72
CA PRO A 122 12.12 18.62 -6.17
C PRO A 122 11.00 17.93 -6.96
N ARG A 123 10.38 18.65 -7.89
CA ARG A 123 9.26 18.17 -8.69
C ARG A 123 9.64 16.97 -9.58
N GLU A 124 10.88 16.95 -10.04
CA GLU A 124 11.44 15.88 -10.85
C GLU A 124 11.50 14.58 -10.05
N ALA A 125 11.88 14.64 -8.76
CA ALA A 125 11.88 13.47 -7.88
C ALA A 125 10.46 12.90 -7.69
N ILE A 126 9.46 13.76 -7.45
CA ILE A 126 8.04 13.35 -7.36
C ILE A 126 7.60 12.65 -8.65
N SER A 127 7.97 13.22 -9.80
CA SER A 127 7.59 12.67 -11.11
C SER A 127 8.20 11.29 -11.34
N ILE A 128 9.45 11.06 -10.92
CA ILE A 128 10.13 9.76 -10.99
C ILE A 128 9.46 8.75 -10.05
N ILE A 129 9.19 9.12 -8.79
CA ILE A 129 8.50 8.28 -7.80
C ILE A 129 7.16 7.79 -8.37
N PHE A 130 6.34 8.72 -8.90
CA PHE A 130 5.03 8.39 -9.46
C PHE A 130 5.14 7.51 -10.71
N ALA A 131 6.11 7.78 -11.59
CA ALA A 131 6.33 6.97 -12.78
C ALA A 131 6.78 5.54 -12.43
N ALA A 132 7.66 5.38 -11.46
CA ALA A 132 8.11 4.07 -10.98
C ALA A 132 6.97 3.28 -10.36
N ALA A 133 6.18 3.91 -9.50
CA ALA A 133 4.99 3.30 -8.91
C ALA A 133 3.99 2.83 -9.97
N ALA A 134 3.70 3.68 -10.96
CA ALA A 134 2.80 3.34 -12.06
C ALA A 134 3.29 2.15 -12.89
N ARG A 135 4.61 2.04 -13.13
CA ARG A 135 5.19 0.88 -13.81
C ARG A 135 5.02 -0.40 -13.00
N VAL A 136 5.25 -0.37 -11.69
CA VAL A 136 5.08 -1.56 -10.83
C VAL A 136 3.61 -1.98 -10.75
N VAL A 137 2.68 -1.03 -10.59
CA VAL A 137 1.24 -1.35 -10.61
C VAL A 137 0.80 -1.94 -11.95
N ALA A 138 1.33 -1.43 -13.07
CA ALA A 138 1.07 -2.00 -14.38
C ALA A 138 1.62 -3.44 -14.52
N GLN A 139 2.81 -3.72 -13.99
CA GLN A 139 3.37 -5.07 -13.93
C GLN A 139 2.54 -6.01 -13.05
N ALA A 140 1.93 -5.48 -11.99
CA ALA A 140 1.00 -6.20 -11.11
C ALA A 140 -0.36 -6.52 -11.77
N GLY A 141 -0.61 -6.03 -12.98
CA GLY A 141 -1.86 -6.22 -13.73
C GLY A 141 -2.93 -5.14 -13.49
N GLY A 142 -2.58 -4.06 -12.79
CA GLY A 142 -3.48 -2.95 -12.50
C GLY A 142 -3.14 -1.65 -13.22
N SER A 143 -3.76 -0.55 -12.79
CA SER A 143 -3.43 0.81 -13.25
C SER A 143 -3.52 1.82 -12.12
N VAL A 144 -2.62 2.80 -12.10
CA VAL A 144 -2.76 3.96 -11.21
C VAL A 144 -3.86 4.86 -11.79
N ALA A 145 -4.95 5.04 -11.05
CA ALA A 145 -6.18 5.68 -11.50
C ALA A 145 -6.39 7.10 -10.92
N GLY A 146 -5.41 7.64 -10.22
CA GLY A 146 -5.46 8.95 -9.61
C GLY A 146 -4.69 8.99 -8.30
N GLY A 147 -5.08 9.89 -7.42
CA GLY A 147 -4.49 10.03 -6.10
C GLY A 147 -4.77 11.36 -5.45
N HIS A 148 -4.18 11.55 -4.28
CA HIS A 148 -4.20 12.80 -3.55
C HIS A 148 -2.80 13.15 -3.07
N THR A 149 -2.46 14.44 -3.14
CA THR A 149 -1.16 14.95 -2.69
C THR A 149 -1.36 16.14 -1.79
N ILE A 150 -0.73 16.11 -0.62
CA ILE A 150 -0.77 17.20 0.36
C ILE A 150 0.63 17.71 0.68
N ARG A 151 0.71 18.83 1.39
CA ARG A 151 1.97 19.33 1.96
C ARG A 151 2.30 18.59 3.25
N ASN A 152 3.56 18.17 3.42
CA ASN A 152 4.09 17.62 4.67
C ASN A 152 5.58 17.99 4.83
N PRO A 153 6.11 18.20 6.05
CA PRO A 153 7.54 18.49 6.23
C PRO A 153 8.49 17.36 5.80
N GLU A 154 8.00 16.12 5.74
CA GLU A 154 8.75 14.97 5.24
C GLU A 154 8.03 14.35 4.02
N PRO A 155 8.74 13.80 3.03
CA PRO A 155 8.14 13.05 1.96
C PRO A 155 7.49 11.77 2.51
N ILE A 156 6.26 11.50 2.09
CA ILE A 156 5.51 10.28 2.36
C ILE A 156 4.88 9.83 1.06
N PHE A 157 5.03 8.56 0.71
CA PHE A 157 4.43 8.02 -0.50
C PHE A 157 3.99 6.57 -0.33
N GLY A 158 2.87 6.24 -0.96
CA GLY A 158 2.33 4.91 -1.07
C GLY A 158 1.03 4.91 -1.86
N LEU A 159 0.27 3.82 -1.77
CA LEU A 159 -0.96 3.67 -2.53
C LEU A 159 -2.06 3.01 -1.71
N ALA A 160 -3.30 3.39 -2.00
CA ALA A 160 -4.44 2.53 -1.73
C ALA A 160 -4.64 1.64 -2.96
N VAL A 161 -4.65 0.32 -2.77
CA VAL A 161 -4.70 -0.67 -3.84
C VAL A 161 -6.00 -1.46 -3.74
N GLN A 162 -6.66 -1.60 -4.89
CA GLN A 162 -7.89 -2.37 -5.05
C GLN A 162 -7.61 -3.55 -5.97
N GLY A 163 -7.95 -4.73 -5.47
CA GLY A 163 -7.89 -5.99 -6.19
C GLY A 163 -9.22 -6.71 -6.19
N VAL A 164 -9.26 -7.86 -6.86
CA VAL A 164 -10.41 -8.77 -6.82
C VAL A 164 -9.97 -10.19 -6.59
N VAL A 165 -10.81 -10.95 -5.90
CA VAL A 165 -10.61 -12.36 -5.59
C VAL A 165 -11.93 -13.12 -5.71
N ASP A 166 -11.87 -14.40 -6.05
CA ASP A 166 -13.01 -15.32 -5.91
C ASP A 166 -13.30 -15.49 -4.41
N PRO A 167 -14.53 -15.21 -3.92
CA PRO A 167 -14.87 -15.32 -2.50
C PRO A 167 -14.54 -16.68 -1.87
N LYS A 168 -14.45 -17.75 -2.67
CA LYS A 168 -14.14 -19.12 -2.22
C LYS A 168 -12.64 -19.42 -2.19
N LYS A 169 -11.78 -18.50 -2.65
CA LYS A 169 -10.32 -18.67 -2.77
C LYS A 169 -9.52 -17.64 -1.98
N ILE A 170 -10.17 -16.94 -1.06
CA ILE A 170 -9.52 -15.95 -0.18
C ILE A 170 -8.48 -16.68 0.67
N PHE A 171 -7.24 -16.21 0.62
CA PHE A 171 -6.21 -16.64 1.55
C PHE A 171 -6.38 -15.92 2.89
N ARG A 172 -6.18 -16.65 3.98
CA ARG A 172 -6.30 -16.14 5.35
C ARG A 172 -5.00 -16.46 6.07
N LYS A 173 -4.56 -15.58 6.97
CA LYS A 173 -3.42 -15.86 7.86
C LYS A 173 -3.64 -17.09 8.74
N ALA A 174 -4.89 -17.32 9.15
CA ALA A 174 -5.26 -18.46 9.99
C ALA A 174 -5.44 -19.74 9.17
N GLY A 175 -5.26 -20.90 9.81
CA GLY A 175 -5.59 -22.20 9.22
C GLY A 175 -4.40 -23.07 8.83
N ALA A 176 -3.17 -22.58 9.02
CA ALA A 176 -1.96 -23.41 8.95
C ALA A 176 -2.02 -24.55 9.98
N LYS A 177 -1.52 -25.72 9.60
CA LYS A 177 -1.51 -26.95 10.40
C LYS A 177 -0.09 -27.44 10.64
N ALA A 178 0.09 -28.22 11.70
CA ALA A 178 1.37 -28.87 11.96
C ALA A 178 1.76 -29.76 10.76
N GLY A 179 2.92 -29.48 10.17
CA GLY A 179 3.44 -30.17 8.99
C GLY A 179 3.36 -29.36 7.70
N ASP A 180 2.68 -28.21 7.67
CA ASP A 180 2.77 -27.25 6.57
C ASP A 180 4.20 -26.62 6.53
N ILE A 181 4.69 -26.27 5.32
CA ILE A 181 6.04 -25.71 5.06
C ILE A 181 5.92 -24.33 4.42
#